data_AF-A0AA90TJZ3-F1
#
_entry.id   AF-A0AA90TJZ3-F1
#
_cell.length_a   1.000
_cell.length_b   1.000
_cell.length_c   1.000
_cell.angle_alpha   90.00
_cell.angle_beta   90.00
_cell.angle_gamma   90.00
#
_symmetry.space_group_name_H-M   'P 1'
#
loop_
_entity.id
_entity.type
_entity.pdbx_description
1 polymer ?
#
loop_
_entity_poly.entity_id
_entity_poly.type
_entity_poly.pdbx_seq_one_letter_code
_entity_poly.pdbx_strand_id
1 'polypeptide(L)'
;MTAVFKKNPRTHSIASDPLAGIAEALVSKLPSLAAETPQQIADALHELLDGQDDSARHMRIVMQRYLADVGLLHAKAPSETAFAHKMLTTEDAAALMQCSLPYVAMLIDNNKLEGALVAEDGPRSVPETSVRAWIAQRDANAAQSDYRAVAAETGMYAIPDAAFADLKTRRRN
;
A
#
# COMPACT_ATOMS: atom_id res chain seq x y z
N MET A 1 9.96 25.86 -29.50
CA MET A 1 9.55 25.01 -28.36
C MET A 1 9.70 23.56 -28.76
N THR A 2 10.75 22.86 -28.30
CA THR A 2 10.85 21.39 -28.35
C THR A 2 11.95 20.95 -27.39
N ALA A 3 11.56 20.51 -26.19
CA ALA A 3 12.47 19.96 -25.20
C ALA A 3 12.67 18.47 -25.47
N VAL A 4 13.90 18.09 -25.85
CA VAL A 4 14.31 16.70 -26.02
C VAL A 4 14.61 16.13 -24.63
N PHE A 5 13.74 15.24 -24.14
CA PHE A 5 13.97 14.48 -22.92
C PHE A 5 15.15 13.52 -23.12
N LYS A 6 16.33 13.93 -22.66
CA LYS A 6 17.52 13.09 -22.58
C LYS A 6 17.29 12.05 -21.47
N LYS A 7 16.89 10.84 -21.87
CA LYS A 7 16.73 9.70 -20.96
C LYS A 7 18.11 9.31 -20.44
N ASN A 8 18.43 9.63 -19.18
CA ASN A 8 19.66 9.18 -18.55
C ASN A 8 19.65 7.64 -18.46
N PRO A 9 20.67 6.92 -18.96
CA PRO A 9 20.79 5.50 -18.72
C PRO A 9 20.99 5.29 -17.22
N ARG A 10 20.11 4.51 -16.60
CA ARG A 10 20.25 4.08 -15.21
C ARG A 10 21.49 3.21 -15.11
N THR A 11 22.60 3.79 -14.68
CA THR A 11 23.79 3.04 -14.30
C THR A 11 23.49 2.29 -13.01
N HIS A 12 23.18 1.00 -13.12
CA HIS A 12 23.20 0.09 -11.98
C HIS A 12 24.63 0.04 -11.44
N SER A 13 24.79 0.22 -10.13
CA SER A 13 26.10 0.18 -9.46
C SER A 13 26.76 -1.18 -9.67
N ILE A 14 27.97 -1.17 -10.25
CA ILE A 14 28.75 -2.30 -10.80
C ILE A 14 29.31 -3.25 -9.71
N ALA A 15 28.95 -3.08 -8.43
CA ALA A 15 29.58 -3.84 -7.35
C ALA A 15 29.20 -5.34 -7.28
N SER A 16 28.15 -5.77 -7.99
CA SER A 16 27.88 -7.17 -8.32
C SER A 16 26.68 -7.20 -9.28
N ASP A 17 26.92 -6.96 -10.56
CA ASP A 17 25.87 -7.12 -11.57
C ASP A 17 25.65 -8.63 -11.81
N PRO A 18 24.50 -9.20 -11.40
CA PRO A 18 24.24 -10.62 -11.56
C PRO A 18 24.24 -11.05 -13.03
N LEU A 19 23.91 -10.14 -13.96
CA LEU A 19 23.95 -10.42 -15.38
C LEU A 19 25.37 -10.41 -15.95
N ALA A 20 26.27 -9.59 -15.38
CA ALA A 20 27.67 -9.59 -15.77
C ALA A 20 28.35 -10.93 -15.45
N GLY A 21 28.08 -11.50 -14.27
CA GLY A 21 28.60 -12.81 -13.89
C GLY A 21 28.07 -13.96 -14.78
N ILE A 22 26.78 -13.90 -15.16
CA ILE A 22 26.19 -14.86 -16.10
C ILE A 22 26.79 -14.69 -17.50
N ALA A 23 27.01 -13.45 -17.96
CA ALA A 23 27.62 -13.16 -19.25
C ALA A 23 29.07 -13.66 -19.34
N GLU A 24 29.88 -13.47 -18.29
CA GLU A 24 31.24 -14.00 -18.22
C GLU A 24 31.26 -15.54 -18.26
N ALA A 25 30.34 -16.18 -17.54
CA ALA A 25 30.23 -17.63 -17.55
C ALA A 25 29.78 -18.18 -18.91
N LEU A 26 28.86 -17.49 -19.60
CA LEU A 26 28.48 -17.82 -20.98
C LEU A 26 29.65 -17.69 -21.96
N VAL A 27 30.45 -16.61 -21.84
CA VAL A 27 31.65 -16.42 -22.67
C VAL A 27 32.68 -17.52 -22.44
N SER A 28 32.81 -18.03 -21.22
CA SER A 28 33.69 -19.16 -20.92
C SER A 28 33.23 -20.50 -21.51
N LYS A 29 31.93 -20.63 -21.80
CA LYS A 29 31.30 -21.84 -22.35
C LYS A 29 31.17 -21.81 -23.88
N LEU A 30 31.23 -20.62 -24.48
CA LEU A 30 31.20 -20.47 -25.92
C LEU A 30 32.61 -20.65 -26.51
N PRO A 31 32.84 -21.67 -27.35
CA PRO A 31 34.13 -21.84 -28.01
C PRO A 31 34.27 -20.76 -29.09
N SER A 32 35.01 -19.70 -28.76
CA SER A 32 35.35 -18.54 -29.62
C SER A 32 34.21 -17.55 -29.88
N LEU A 33 34.59 -16.28 -30.04
CA LEU A 33 33.76 -15.06 -30.11
C LEU A 33 32.79 -14.96 -31.30
N ALA A 34 32.41 -16.09 -31.92
CA ALA A 34 31.44 -16.18 -33.00
C ALA A 34 30.33 -17.14 -32.60
N ALA A 35 29.43 -16.71 -31.70
CA ALA A 35 28.13 -17.33 -31.62
C ALA A 35 27.38 -16.97 -32.92
N GLU A 36 27.60 -17.73 -33.98
CA GLU A 36 27.04 -17.47 -35.31
C GLU A 36 25.54 -17.70 -35.34
N THR A 37 24.99 -18.39 -34.33
CA THR A 37 23.57 -18.73 -34.27
C THR A 37 22.97 -18.53 -32.87
N PRO A 38 21.73 -18.02 -32.76
CA PRO A 38 21.00 -17.92 -31.49
C PRO A 38 20.87 -19.27 -30.76
N GLN A 39 20.91 -20.37 -31.51
CA GLN A 39 20.78 -21.73 -30.99
C GLN A 39 22.01 -22.15 -30.18
N GLN A 40 23.23 -21.80 -30.61
CA GLN A 40 24.46 -22.05 -29.83
C GLN A 40 24.47 -21.29 -28.50
N ILE A 41 23.88 -20.09 -28.47
CA ILE A 41 23.74 -19.31 -27.24
C ILE A 41 22.73 -19.97 -26.31
N ALA A 42 21.60 -20.46 -26.85
CA ALA A 42 20.61 -21.18 -26.07
C ALA A 42 21.19 -22.48 -25.49
N ASP A 43 21.94 -23.24 -26.29
CA ASP A 43 22.58 -24.49 -25.85
C ASP A 43 23.62 -24.22 -24.73
N ALA A 44 24.44 -23.17 -24.86
CA ALA A 44 25.39 -22.76 -23.83
C ALA A 44 24.69 -22.28 -22.55
N LEU A 45 23.56 -21.59 -22.66
CA LEU A 45 22.75 -21.15 -21.52
C LEU A 45 22.07 -22.34 -20.83
N HIS A 46 21.61 -23.32 -21.61
CA HIS A 46 21.10 -24.58 -21.07
C HIS A 46 22.21 -25.34 -20.34
N GLU A 47 23.41 -25.45 -20.89
CA GLU A 47 24.54 -26.09 -20.20
C GLU A 47 24.89 -25.36 -18.88
N LEU A 48 24.88 -24.02 -18.90
CA LEU A 48 25.19 -23.20 -17.73
C LEU A 48 24.15 -23.32 -16.61
N LEU A 49 22.87 -23.49 -16.95
CA LEU A 49 21.76 -23.48 -15.98
C LEU A 49 21.24 -24.88 -15.62
N ASP A 50 21.43 -25.88 -16.48
CA ASP A 50 20.93 -27.25 -16.30
C ASP A 50 21.99 -28.21 -15.72
N GLY A 51 23.24 -27.76 -15.61
CA GLY A 51 24.32 -28.50 -14.96
C GLY A 51 23.95 -29.01 -13.55
N GLN A 52 24.48 -30.18 -13.20
CA GLN A 52 24.35 -30.79 -11.87
C GLN A 52 25.47 -30.36 -10.90
N ASP A 53 26.37 -29.50 -11.33
CA ASP A 53 27.48 -28.99 -10.57
C ASP A 53 27.10 -27.78 -9.70
N ASP A 54 27.93 -27.50 -8.70
CA ASP A 54 27.69 -26.39 -7.76
C ASP A 54 27.73 -25.02 -8.47
N SER A 55 28.45 -24.90 -9.59
CA SER A 55 28.50 -23.67 -10.37
C SER A 55 27.17 -23.39 -11.09
N ALA A 56 26.57 -24.39 -11.74
CA ALA A 56 25.24 -24.27 -12.33
C ALA A 56 24.15 -24.03 -11.28
N ARG A 57 24.25 -24.68 -10.11
CA ARG A 57 23.36 -24.39 -8.97
C ARG A 57 23.49 -22.93 -8.52
N HIS A 58 24.70 -22.41 -8.38
CA HIS A 58 24.93 -21.02 -8.02
C HIS A 58 24.31 -20.07 -9.06
N MET A 59 24.53 -20.33 -10.35
CA MET A 59 23.99 -19.52 -11.44
C MET A 59 22.46 -19.53 -11.49
N ARG A 60 21.81 -20.68 -11.24
CA ARG A 60 20.35 -20.74 -11.09
C ARG A 60 19.84 -19.84 -9.97
N ILE A 61 20.47 -19.87 -8.81
CA ILE A 61 20.08 -19.04 -7.65
C ILE A 61 20.23 -17.55 -7.98
N VAL A 62 21.34 -17.17 -8.62
CA VAL A 62 21.58 -15.79 -9.05
C VAL A 62 20.51 -15.32 -10.04
N MET A 63 20.17 -16.15 -11.04
CA MET A 63 19.14 -15.82 -12.03
C MET A 63 17.74 -15.72 -11.41
N GLN A 64 17.38 -16.66 -10.52
CA GLN A 64 16.11 -16.63 -9.81
C GLN A 64 15.97 -15.38 -8.94
N ARG A 65 17.05 -14.99 -8.25
CA ARG A 65 17.09 -13.77 -7.45
C ARG A 65 16.93 -12.53 -8.32
N TYR A 66 17.65 -12.45 -9.43
CA TYR A 66 17.53 -11.36 -10.38
C TYR A 66 16.11 -11.25 -10.94
N LEU A 67 15.48 -12.35 -11.33
CA LEU A 67 14.10 -12.37 -11.81
C LEU A 67 13.10 -11.96 -10.72
N ALA A 68 13.33 -12.36 -9.47
CA ALA A 68 12.53 -11.91 -8.34
C ALA A 68 12.67 -10.40 -8.12
N ASP A 69 13.88 -9.86 -8.19
CA ASP A 69 14.16 -8.43 -8.04
C ASP A 69 13.54 -7.62 -9.19
N VAL A 70 13.65 -8.09 -10.44
CA VAL A 70 12.98 -7.49 -11.61
C VAL A 70 11.46 -7.58 -11.50
N GLY A 71 10.94 -8.72 -11.04
CA GLY A 71 9.51 -8.92 -10.80
C GLY A 71 8.97 -7.96 -9.75
N LEU A 72 9.71 -7.75 -8.65
CA LEU A 72 9.38 -6.77 -7.62
C LEU A 72 9.44 -5.33 -8.15
N LEU A 73 10.41 -5.02 -9.02
CA LEU A 73 10.50 -3.70 -9.66
C LEU A 73 9.33 -3.45 -10.64
N HIS A 74 8.86 -4.48 -11.35
CA HIS A 74 7.68 -4.38 -12.21
C HIS A 74 6.37 -4.39 -11.41
N ALA A 75 6.30 -5.10 -10.28
CA ALA A 75 5.18 -5.02 -9.35
C ALA A 75 5.10 -3.66 -8.63
N LYS A 76 6.24 -2.97 -8.49
CA LYS A 76 6.33 -1.60 -7.96
C LYS A 76 6.10 -0.52 -9.01
N ALA A 77 5.99 -0.87 -10.30
CA ALA A 77 5.36 0.05 -11.24
C ALA A 77 3.90 0.22 -10.78
N PRO A 78 3.40 1.45 -10.56
CA PRO A 78 2.03 1.64 -10.16
C PRO A 78 1.17 1.19 -11.34
N SER A 79 0.69 -0.05 -11.29
CA SER A 79 -0.47 -0.42 -12.08
C SER A 79 -1.61 0.42 -11.54
N GLU A 80 -1.96 1.47 -12.28
CA GLU A 80 -3.14 2.31 -12.03
C GLU A 80 -4.46 1.48 -12.03
N THR A 81 -4.38 0.18 -12.29
CA THR A 81 -5.48 -0.78 -12.33
C THR A 81 -5.56 -1.71 -11.12
N ALA A 82 -4.66 -1.62 -10.12
CA ALA A 82 -4.76 -2.38 -8.86
C ALA A 82 -5.54 -1.64 -7.75
N PHE A 83 -6.39 -0.67 -8.11
CA PHE A 83 -7.47 -0.17 -7.25
C PHE A 83 -8.64 -1.17 -7.12
N ALA A 84 -8.49 -2.40 -7.65
CA ALA A 84 -9.39 -3.50 -7.38
C ALA A 84 -9.24 -3.95 -5.92
N HIS A 85 -9.99 -3.27 -5.05
CA HIS A 85 -10.48 -3.77 -3.76
C HIS A 85 -9.44 -4.37 -2.82
N LYS A 86 -8.42 -3.59 -2.45
CA LYS A 86 -7.65 -3.95 -1.24
C LYS A 86 -8.60 -3.96 -0.05
N MET A 87 -8.89 -5.17 0.41
CA MET A 87 -9.72 -5.44 1.58
C MET A 87 -8.83 -5.29 2.81
N LEU A 88 -9.22 -4.40 3.71
CA LEU A 88 -8.55 -4.19 4.99
C LEU A 88 -9.24 -5.00 6.07
N THR A 89 -8.46 -5.50 7.01
CA THR A 89 -9.00 -6.04 8.26
C THR A 89 -9.59 -4.90 9.10
N THR A 90 -10.44 -5.23 10.07
CA THR A 90 -10.93 -4.25 11.05
C THR A 90 -9.81 -3.56 11.82
N GLU A 91 -8.69 -4.25 12.06
CA GLU A 91 -7.52 -3.70 12.75
C GLU A 91 -6.82 -2.64 11.90
N ASP A 92 -6.57 -2.95 10.64
CA ASP A 92 -5.96 -2.01 9.70
C ASP A 92 -6.87 -0.80 9.44
N ALA A 93 -8.18 -1.04 9.32
CA ALA A 93 -9.15 0.03 9.17
C ALA A 93 -9.19 0.94 10.41
N ALA A 94 -9.16 0.38 11.62
CA ALA A 94 -9.12 1.14 12.87
C ALA A 94 -7.85 2.01 12.98
N ALA A 95 -6.71 1.45 12.59
CA ALA A 95 -5.44 2.19 12.56
C ALA A 95 -5.49 3.37 11.57
N LEU A 96 -6.04 3.18 10.36
CA LEU A 96 -6.19 4.25 9.37
C LEU A 96 -7.19 5.32 9.81
N MET A 97 -8.31 4.92 10.42
CA MET A 97 -9.36 5.83 10.88
C MET A 97 -9.00 6.54 12.19
N GLN A 98 -7.93 6.11 12.87
CA GLN A 98 -7.54 6.56 14.21
C GLN A 98 -8.70 6.42 15.20
N CYS A 99 -9.42 5.30 15.12
CA CYS A 99 -10.61 5.01 15.92
C CYS A 99 -10.46 3.67 16.64
N SER A 100 -11.34 3.38 17.59
CA SER A 100 -11.33 2.08 18.28
C SER A 100 -11.91 0.96 17.41
N LEU A 101 -11.41 -0.26 17.59
CA LEU A 101 -11.95 -1.48 16.96
C LEU A 101 -13.49 -1.63 17.10
N PRO A 102 -14.09 -1.50 18.30
CA PRO A 102 -15.55 -1.61 18.44
C PRO A 102 -16.29 -0.52 17.68
N TYR A 103 -15.69 0.66 17.51
CA TYR A 103 -16.29 1.75 16.73
C TYR A 103 -16.31 1.41 15.24
N VAL A 104 -15.23 0.81 14.72
CA VAL A 104 -15.21 0.33 13.32
C VAL A 104 -16.23 -0.78 13.11
N ALA A 105 -16.34 -1.74 14.03
CA ALA A 105 -17.37 -2.78 13.97
C ALA A 105 -18.78 -2.17 13.94
N MET A 106 -19.06 -1.18 14.80
CA MET A 106 -20.31 -0.44 14.81
C MET A 106 -20.58 0.29 13.47
N LEU A 107 -19.55 0.84 12.81
CA LEU A 107 -19.72 1.49 11.50
C LEU A 107 -20.05 0.48 10.40
N ILE A 108 -19.47 -0.72 10.47
CA ILE A 108 -19.79 -1.83 9.55
C ILE A 108 -21.24 -2.28 9.77
N ASP A 109 -21.63 -2.53 11.03
CA ASP A 109 -22.98 -2.98 11.39
C ASP A 109 -24.06 -1.94 10.99
N ASN A 110 -23.72 -0.65 10.99
CA ASN A 110 -24.58 0.44 10.54
C ASN A 110 -24.51 0.75 9.03
N ASN A 111 -23.84 -0.09 8.22
CA ASN A 111 -23.64 0.11 6.79
C ASN A 111 -23.05 1.50 6.42
N LYS A 112 -22.21 2.07 7.30
CA LYS A 112 -21.52 3.35 7.05
C LYS A 112 -20.24 3.18 6.24
N LEU A 113 -19.78 1.94 6.05
CA LEU A 113 -18.63 1.58 5.25
C LEU A 113 -19.10 0.70 4.10
N GLU A 114 -19.26 1.28 2.91
CA GLU A 114 -19.80 0.58 1.74
C GLU A 114 -18.95 -0.61 1.33
N GLY A 115 -19.58 -1.73 0.99
CA GLY A 115 -18.87 -2.95 0.55
C GLY A 115 -18.12 -3.68 1.68
N ALA A 116 -18.42 -3.39 2.94
CA ALA A 116 -17.93 -4.20 4.06
C ALA A 116 -18.51 -5.62 3.99
N LEU A 117 -17.65 -6.61 4.19
CA LEU A 117 -17.99 -8.02 4.22
C LEU A 117 -17.82 -8.55 5.64
N VAL A 118 -18.82 -9.30 6.09
CA VAL A 118 -18.76 -10.06 7.35
C VAL A 118 -18.68 -11.52 6.96
N ALA A 119 -17.55 -12.17 7.22
CA ALA A 119 -17.43 -13.61 7.01
C ALA A 119 -18.26 -14.35 8.08
N GLU A 120 -18.78 -15.53 7.74
CA GLU A 120 -19.61 -16.35 8.63
C GLU A 120 -18.89 -16.69 9.95
N ASP A 121 -17.56 -16.78 9.93
CA ASP A 121 -16.71 -17.07 11.09
C ASP A 121 -16.35 -15.83 11.95
N GLY A 122 -16.95 -14.67 11.67
CA GLY A 122 -16.77 -13.44 12.45
C GLY A 122 -15.70 -12.41 12.01
N PRO A 123 -14.69 -12.70 11.15
CA PRO A 123 -13.80 -11.64 10.67
C PRO A 123 -14.53 -10.71 9.71
N ARG A 124 -14.40 -9.41 9.95
CA ARG A 124 -14.97 -8.36 9.11
C ARG A 124 -13.88 -7.74 8.26
N SER A 125 -14.16 -7.53 6.99
CA SER A 125 -13.25 -6.91 6.02
C SER A 125 -13.90 -5.70 5.37
N VAL A 126 -13.15 -4.62 5.20
CA VAL A 126 -13.68 -3.36 4.66
C VAL A 126 -12.82 -2.88 3.49
N PRO A 127 -13.42 -2.38 2.39
CA PRO A 127 -12.64 -1.84 1.28
C PRO A 127 -11.88 -0.59 1.71
N GLU A 128 -10.60 -0.49 1.33
CA GLU A 128 -9.78 0.69 1.63
C GLU A 128 -10.40 1.99 1.09
N THR A 129 -11.07 1.93 -0.07
CA THR A 129 -11.77 3.07 -0.67
C THR A 129 -12.87 3.62 0.24
N SER A 130 -13.66 2.74 0.85
CA SER A 130 -14.76 3.10 1.73
C SER A 130 -14.26 3.71 3.03
N VAL A 131 -13.16 3.17 3.57
CA VAL A 131 -12.47 3.75 4.74
C VAL A 131 -11.99 5.17 4.44
N ARG A 132 -11.33 5.39 3.30
CA ARG A 132 -10.86 6.72 2.89
C ARG A 132 -12.00 7.71 2.65
N ALA A 133 -13.08 7.27 2.02
CA ALA A 133 -14.27 8.09 1.80
C ALA A 133 -14.89 8.54 3.13
N TRP A 134 -14.97 7.65 4.11
CA TRP A 134 -15.46 7.99 5.45
C TRP A 134 -14.55 9.02 6.15
N ILE A 135 -13.22 8.87 6.06
CA ILE A 135 -12.28 9.84 6.64
C ILE A 135 -12.48 11.22 6.02
N ALA A 136 -12.57 11.29 4.68
CA ALA A 136 -12.81 12.56 3.99
C ALA A 136 -14.13 13.23 4.43
N GLN A 137 -15.19 12.44 4.61
CA GLN A 137 -16.47 12.96 5.11
C GLN A 137 -16.39 13.42 6.56
N ARG A 138 -15.71 12.67 7.43
CA ARG A 138 -15.50 13.05 8.84
C ARG A 138 -14.76 14.38 8.92
N ASP A 139 -13.67 14.52 8.18
CA ASP A 139 -12.82 15.70 8.23
C ASP A 139 -13.56 16.94 7.66
N ALA A 140 -14.38 16.75 6.61
CA ALA A 140 -15.28 17.80 6.12
C ALA A 140 -16.32 18.24 7.17
N ASN A 141 -16.94 17.29 7.87
CA ASN A 141 -17.90 17.60 8.93
C ASN A 141 -17.24 18.31 10.12
N ALA A 142 -16.04 17.88 10.50
CA ALA A 142 -15.26 18.51 11.58
C ALA A 142 -14.86 19.95 11.22
N ALA A 143 -14.56 20.23 9.95
CA ALA A 143 -14.27 21.58 9.48
C ALA A 143 -15.51 22.49 9.48
N GLN A 144 -16.71 21.93 9.41
CA GLN A 144 -17.97 22.68 9.33
C GLN A 144 -18.68 22.85 10.68
N SER A 145 -18.38 21.99 11.67
CA SER A 145 -19.00 22.05 12.99
C SER A 145 -18.25 23.01 13.92
N ASP A 146 -18.52 24.32 13.80
CA ASP A 146 -18.22 25.26 14.89
C ASP A 146 -19.18 24.98 16.05
N TYR A 147 -18.80 24.01 16.91
CA TYR A 147 -19.58 23.56 18.06
C TYR A 147 -20.08 24.73 18.93
N ARG A 148 -19.27 25.79 19.04
CA ARG A 148 -19.65 27.01 19.77
C ARG A 148 -20.76 27.81 19.09
N ALA A 149 -20.78 27.87 17.76
CA ALA A 149 -21.83 28.57 17.02
C ALA A 149 -23.18 27.85 17.15
N VAL A 150 -23.18 26.52 17.01
CA VAL A 150 -24.39 25.69 17.17
C VAL A 150 -24.91 25.73 18.61
N ALA A 151 -24.03 25.71 19.62
CA ALA A 151 -24.42 25.81 21.04
C ALA A 151 -25.01 27.19 21.40
N ALA A 152 -24.54 28.25 20.75
CA ALA A 152 -25.12 29.59 20.90
C ALA A 152 -26.51 29.68 20.24
N GLU A 153 -26.66 29.14 19.03
CA GLU A 153 -27.92 29.16 18.29
C GLU A 153 -29.03 28.31 18.95
N THR A 154 -28.66 27.18 19.55
CA THR A 154 -29.58 26.33 20.33
C THR A 154 -29.92 26.88 21.71
N GLY A 155 -29.42 28.06 22.07
CA GLY A 155 -29.72 28.71 23.34
C GLY A 155 -29.12 28.01 24.56
N MET A 156 -28.09 27.18 24.37
CA MET A 156 -27.46 26.42 25.47
C MET A 156 -26.83 27.33 26.54
N TYR A 157 -26.53 28.58 26.17
CA TYR A 157 -26.04 29.64 27.06
C TYR A 157 -27.08 30.72 27.37
N ALA A 158 -28.31 30.60 26.87
CA ALA A 158 -29.42 31.53 27.15
C ALA A 158 -30.09 31.20 28.49
N ILE A 159 -29.30 31.05 29.56
CA ILE A 159 -29.82 30.89 30.92
C ILE A 159 -30.01 32.30 31.50
N PRO A 160 -31.23 32.73 31.84
CA PRO A 160 -31.45 34.03 32.46
C PRO A 160 -30.74 34.13 33.81
N ASP A 161 -30.01 35.22 34.09
CA ASP A 161 -29.31 35.44 35.37
C ASP A 161 -30.23 35.35 36.60
N ALA A 162 -31.53 35.64 36.42
CA ALA A 162 -32.55 35.47 37.45
C ALA A 162 -32.69 34.00 37.94
N ALA A 163 -32.41 33.00 37.09
CA ALA A 163 -32.45 31.59 37.45
C ALA A 163 -31.29 31.18 38.38
N PHE A 164 -30.16 31.90 38.34
CA PHE A 164 -29.02 31.67 39.24
C PHE A 164 -29.26 32.27 40.63
N ALA A 165 -30.05 33.33 40.74
CA ALA A 165 -30.35 33.97 42.02
C ALA A 165 -31.25 33.11 42.93
N ASP A 166 -32.20 32.38 42.35
CA ASP A 166 -33.19 31.56 43.09
C ASP A 166 -32.63 30.23 43.64
N LEU A 167 -31.49 29.78 43.11
CA LEU A 167 -30.79 28.58 43.59
C LEU A 167 -30.01 28.82 44.89
N LYS A 168 -29.57 30.07 45.16
CA LYS A 168 -28.84 30.40 46.39
C LYS A 168 -29.76 30.51 47.61
N THR A 169 -31.01 30.88 47.42
CA THR A 169 -32.01 30.99 48.48
C THR A 169 -32.54 29.63 48.94
N ARG A 170 -32.64 28.63 48.05
CA ARG A 170 -33.12 27.27 48.41
C ARG A 170 -32.11 26.40 49.18
N ARG A 171 -30.81 26.69 49.14
CA ARG A 171 -29.78 25.91 49.88
C ARG A 171 -29.51 26.39 51.30
N ARG A 172 -30.26 27.39 51.80
CA ARG A 172 -30.03 28.03 53.11
C ARG A 172 -31.13 27.80 54.15
N ASN A 173 -32.06 26.87 53.89
CA ASN A 173 -33.05 26.41 54.88
C ASN A 173 -32.80 24.95 55.24
#